data_AF-A0A0Q7E704-F1
#
_entry.id   AF-A0A0Q7E704-F1
#
_cell.length_a   1.000
_cell.length_b   1.000
_cell.length_c   1.000
_cell.angle_alpha   90.00
_cell.angle_beta   90.00
_cell.angle_gamma   90.00
#
_symmetry.space_group_name_H-M   'P 1'
#
loop_
_entity.id
_entity.type
_entity.pdbx_description
1 polymer ?
#
loop_
_entity_poly.entity_id
_entity_poly.type
_entity_poly.pdbx_seq_one_letter_code
_entity_poly.pdbx_strand_id
1 'polypeptide(L)'
;MSDTTIDLTGRWTGVYFYPHDHADNANDNLPATPFTAELSDVDGHVTGSTVEPDMLGPKGAPPIPASLKGNHHGGQLVFTKFPRGGGQTHTIDYEGAISEDGSSIEGRWVIHGAWSGTFRMSRRDVAATLKTEQTTTA
;
A
#
# COMPACT_ATOMS: atom_id res chain seq x y z
N MET A 1 -8.77 -0.36 31.63
CA MET A 1 -8.26 0.48 30.53
C MET A 1 -9.12 0.14 29.34
N SER A 2 -9.87 1.10 28.81
CA SER A 2 -10.63 0.91 27.58
C SER A 2 -9.63 0.78 26.44
N ASP A 3 -9.55 -0.40 25.86
CA ASP A 3 -8.81 -0.68 24.64
C ASP A 3 -9.52 0.07 23.52
N THR A 4 -9.04 1.27 23.19
CA THR A 4 -9.60 2.04 22.08
C THR A 4 -9.13 1.37 20.81
N THR A 5 -9.92 0.46 20.26
CA THR A 5 -9.66 -0.17 18.98
C THR A 5 -9.50 0.91 17.92
N ILE A 6 -8.36 0.91 17.23
CA ILE A 6 -8.12 1.85 16.12
C ILE A 6 -9.14 1.56 15.02
N ASP A 7 -9.87 2.57 14.58
CA ASP A 7 -10.75 2.48 13.40
C ASP A 7 -9.98 2.94 12.17
N LEU A 8 -9.81 2.04 11.19
CA LEU A 8 -9.12 2.31 9.93
C LEU A 8 -10.04 2.83 8.82
N THR A 9 -11.35 2.98 9.08
CA THR A 9 -12.34 3.44 8.11
C THR A 9 -11.98 4.80 7.49
N GLY A 10 -12.26 4.95 6.21
CA GLY A 10 -12.14 6.20 5.46
C GLY A 10 -11.06 6.17 4.39
N ARG A 11 -10.74 7.37 3.89
CA ARG A 11 -9.78 7.55 2.79
C ARG A 11 -8.34 7.52 3.27
N TRP A 12 -7.50 6.85 2.49
CA TRP A 12 -6.06 6.81 2.63
C TRP A 12 -5.39 7.13 1.30
N THR A 13 -4.18 7.68 1.36
CA THR A 13 -3.32 7.77 0.18
C THR A 13 -1.96 7.20 0.52
N GLY A 14 -1.38 6.45 -0.42
CA GLY A 14 -0.13 5.76 -0.21
C GLY A 14 0.74 5.66 -1.45
N VAL A 15 1.87 5.00 -1.26
CA VAL A 15 2.84 4.66 -2.29
C VAL A 15 3.46 3.31 -1.95
N TYR A 16 3.71 2.50 -2.97
CA TYR A 16 4.51 1.30 -2.84
C TYR A 16 5.76 1.37 -3.72
N PHE A 17 6.78 0.61 -3.32
CA PHE A 17 8.09 0.57 -3.94
C PHE A 17 8.42 -0.87 -4.36
N TYR A 18 9.10 -0.99 -5.49
CA TYR A 18 9.58 -2.27 -6.03
C TYR A 18 10.82 -2.78 -5.28
N PRO A 19 11.11 -4.09 -5.29
CA PRO A 19 12.27 -4.64 -4.61
C PRO A 19 13.58 -4.03 -5.14
N HIS A 20 14.47 -3.70 -4.22
CA HIS A 20 15.83 -3.25 -4.54
C HIS A 20 16.66 -4.42 -5.08
N ASP A 21 17.51 -4.18 -6.08
CA ASP A 21 18.47 -5.16 -6.65
C ASP A 21 17.83 -6.48 -7.13
N HIS A 22 16.53 -6.50 -7.44
CA HIS A 22 15.87 -7.69 -7.99
C HIS A 22 16.34 -7.94 -9.43
N ALA A 23 16.43 -9.20 -9.88
CA ALA A 23 16.85 -9.51 -11.25
C ALA A 23 16.01 -8.79 -12.32
N ASP A 24 14.71 -8.65 -12.04
CA ASP A 24 13.75 -7.91 -12.89
C ASP A 24 13.68 -6.39 -12.61
N ASN A 25 14.41 -5.90 -11.62
CA ASN A 25 14.56 -4.47 -11.27
C ASN A 25 16.05 -4.12 -11.04
N ALA A 26 16.94 -4.60 -11.91
CA ALA A 26 18.39 -4.64 -11.65
C ALA A 26 19.08 -3.26 -11.54
N ASN A 27 18.39 -2.17 -11.87
CA ASN A 27 18.90 -0.80 -11.75
C ASN A 27 17.98 0.09 -10.88
N ASP A 28 17.07 -0.52 -10.11
CA ASP A 28 16.15 0.18 -9.20
C ASP A 28 15.36 1.32 -9.84
N ASN A 29 15.03 1.17 -11.11
CA ASN A 29 14.44 2.22 -11.92
C ASN A 29 12.92 2.12 -12.03
N LEU A 30 12.31 1.08 -11.45
CA LEU A 30 10.86 0.97 -11.42
C LEU A 30 10.26 2.09 -10.54
N PRO A 31 9.24 2.80 -11.05
CA PRO A 31 8.73 3.99 -10.39
C PRO A 31 7.97 3.63 -9.11
N ALA A 32 8.20 4.42 -8.05
CA ALA A 32 7.32 4.41 -6.89
C ALA A 32 5.87 4.65 -7.36
N THR A 33 4.94 3.77 -6.98
CA THR A 33 3.58 3.79 -7.52
C THR A 33 2.61 4.31 -6.48
N PRO A 34 1.99 5.48 -6.69
CA PRO A 34 1.01 6.04 -5.78
C PRO A 34 -0.32 5.30 -5.88
N PHE A 35 -1.09 5.28 -4.80
CA PHE A 35 -2.46 4.75 -4.81
C PHE A 35 -3.34 5.51 -3.83
N THR A 36 -4.64 5.51 -4.09
CA THR A 36 -5.66 5.85 -3.09
C THR A 36 -6.32 4.57 -2.58
N ALA A 37 -6.79 4.60 -1.33
CA ALA A 37 -7.60 3.53 -0.78
C ALA A 37 -8.83 4.10 -0.05
N GLU A 38 -9.94 3.38 -0.14
CA GLU A 38 -11.14 3.59 0.68
C GLU A 38 -11.33 2.33 1.51
N LEU A 39 -11.22 2.45 2.84
CA LEU A 39 -11.30 1.34 3.78
C LEU A 39 -12.59 1.41 4.60
N SER A 40 -13.12 0.23 4.94
CA SER A 40 -14.15 0.02 5.95
C SER A 40 -13.60 -0.95 6.98
N ASP A 41 -13.70 -0.58 8.24
CA ASP A 41 -13.25 -1.36 9.38
C ASP A 41 -14.42 -1.60 10.33
N VAL A 42 -14.70 -2.86 10.61
CA VAL A 42 -15.76 -3.29 11.53
C VAL A 42 -15.16 -4.33 12.45
N ASP A 43 -14.98 -3.96 13.71
CA ASP A 43 -14.40 -4.83 14.76
C ASP A 43 -13.06 -5.48 14.34
N GLY A 44 -12.21 -4.72 13.64
CA GLY A 44 -10.91 -5.20 13.17
C GLY A 44 -10.96 -5.94 11.84
N HIS A 45 -12.14 -6.25 11.28
CA HIS A 45 -12.26 -6.74 9.91
C HIS A 45 -12.16 -5.58 8.92
N VAL A 46 -11.16 -5.64 8.05
CA VAL A 46 -10.89 -4.58 7.07
C VAL A 46 -11.28 -5.03 5.67
N THR A 47 -12.11 -4.25 5.02
CA THR A 47 -12.42 -4.37 3.59
C THR A 47 -12.20 -3.05 2.90
N GLY A 48 -12.10 -3.04 1.58
CA GLY A 48 -11.95 -1.78 0.86
C GLY A 48 -11.61 -1.93 -0.60
N SER A 49 -11.17 -0.83 -1.17
CA SER A 49 -10.70 -0.76 -2.55
C SER A 49 -9.49 0.15 -2.67
N THR A 50 -8.68 -0.10 -3.70
CA THR A 50 -7.61 0.81 -4.10
C THR A 50 -7.72 1.16 -5.58
N VAL A 51 -7.18 2.31 -5.94
CA VAL A 51 -6.92 2.68 -7.34
C VAL A 51 -5.48 3.18 -7.45
N GLU A 52 -4.75 2.67 -8.43
CA GLU A 52 -3.39 3.10 -8.78
C GLU A 52 -3.29 3.40 -10.27
N PRO A 53 -2.39 4.30 -10.71
CA PRO A 53 -2.05 4.42 -12.12
C PRO A 53 -1.30 3.17 -12.58
N ASP A 54 -1.50 2.79 -13.84
CA ASP A 54 -0.68 1.75 -14.48
C ASP A 54 0.67 2.38 -14.91
N MET A 55 1.64 2.33 -14.00
CA MET A 55 2.97 2.93 -14.20
C MET A 55 3.88 2.13 -15.14
N LEU A 56 3.55 0.86 -15.38
CA LEU A 56 4.33 -0.06 -16.22
C LEU A 56 3.67 -0.33 -17.58
N GLY A 57 2.39 0.00 -17.71
CA GLY A 57 1.64 -0.08 -18.96
C GLY A 57 1.98 1.02 -19.97
N PRO A 58 1.39 0.96 -21.17
CA PRO A 58 1.59 1.98 -22.20
C PRO A 58 1.06 3.35 -21.74
N LYS A 59 1.57 4.42 -22.36
CA LYS A 59 1.11 5.79 -22.07
C LYS A 59 -0.42 5.89 -22.25
N GLY A 60 -1.10 6.35 -21.21
CA GLY A 60 -2.56 6.48 -21.19
C GLY A 60 -3.31 5.20 -20.84
N ALA A 61 -2.61 4.17 -20.34
CA ALA A 61 -3.24 3.00 -19.76
C ALA A 61 -4.25 3.39 -18.66
N PRO A 62 -5.39 2.70 -18.56
CA PRO A 62 -6.38 2.98 -17.53
C PRO A 62 -5.82 2.67 -16.14
N PRO A 63 -6.28 3.37 -15.08
CA PRO A 63 -5.95 3.02 -13.70
C PRO A 63 -6.34 1.58 -13.36
N ILE A 64 -5.62 0.98 -12.42
CA ILE A 64 -5.83 -0.39 -11.95
C ILE A 64 -6.63 -0.35 -10.65
N PRO A 65 -7.93 -0.72 -10.66
CA PRO A 65 -8.70 -0.88 -9.43
C PRO A 65 -8.34 -2.21 -8.76
N ALA A 66 -8.49 -2.27 -7.44
CA ALA A 66 -8.41 -3.52 -6.68
C ALA A 66 -9.41 -3.53 -5.53
N SER A 67 -9.81 -4.72 -5.09
CA SER A 67 -10.50 -4.91 -3.81
C SER A 67 -9.54 -5.42 -2.74
N LEU A 68 -9.79 -5.07 -1.48
CA LEU A 68 -9.00 -5.49 -0.32
C LEU A 68 -9.84 -6.31 0.65
N LYS A 69 -9.24 -7.32 1.29
CA LYS A 69 -9.83 -8.05 2.42
C LYS A 69 -8.74 -8.43 3.41
N GLY A 70 -8.96 -8.14 4.69
CA GLY A 70 -7.97 -8.38 5.72
C GLY A 70 -8.51 -8.11 7.12
N ASN A 71 -7.60 -7.98 8.07
CA ASN A 71 -7.90 -7.65 9.45
C ASN A 71 -6.78 -6.81 10.07
N HIS A 72 -7.08 -6.10 11.14
CA HIS A 72 -6.06 -5.53 12.02
C HIS A 72 -6.27 -5.96 13.47
N HIS A 73 -5.16 -6.05 14.20
CA HIS A 73 -5.14 -6.33 15.63
C HIS A 73 -3.78 -5.90 16.20
N GLY A 74 -3.77 -5.36 17.42
CA GLY A 74 -2.52 -5.06 18.14
C GLY A 74 -1.58 -4.10 17.41
N GLY A 75 -2.13 -3.14 16.65
CA GLY A 75 -1.35 -2.18 15.87
C GLY A 75 -0.77 -2.74 14.58
N GLN A 76 -1.20 -3.93 14.13
CA GLN A 76 -0.77 -4.53 12.87
C GLN A 76 -1.97 -4.70 11.93
N LEU A 77 -1.82 -4.32 10.67
CA LEU A 77 -2.76 -4.57 9.58
C LEU A 77 -2.21 -5.67 8.66
N VAL A 78 -3.04 -6.64 8.31
CA VAL A 78 -2.76 -7.63 7.26
C VAL A 78 -3.95 -7.71 6.30
N PHE A 79 -3.70 -7.59 4.99
CA PHE A 79 -4.76 -7.76 3.99
C PHE A 79 -4.23 -8.37 2.69
N THR A 80 -5.12 -9.02 1.95
CA THR A 80 -4.87 -9.44 0.57
C THR A 80 -5.55 -8.46 -0.39
N LYS A 81 -4.78 -7.99 -1.37
CA LYS A 81 -5.24 -7.17 -2.50
C LYS A 81 -5.55 -8.07 -3.70
N PHE A 82 -6.67 -7.77 -4.34
CA PHE A 82 -7.18 -8.46 -5.53
C PHE A 82 -7.30 -7.46 -6.68
N PRO A 83 -6.24 -7.25 -7.48
CA PRO A 83 -6.25 -6.38 -8.64
C PRO A 83 -7.27 -6.79 -9.70
N ARG A 84 -7.84 -5.81 -10.41
CA ARG A 84 -8.82 -6.00 -11.49
C ARG A 84 -8.44 -5.15 -12.70
N GLY A 85 -7.23 -5.36 -13.25
CA GLY A 85 -6.72 -4.62 -14.40
C GLY A 85 -5.20 -4.72 -14.55
N GLY A 86 -4.66 -4.04 -15.56
CA GLY A 86 -3.20 -3.91 -15.77
C GLY A 86 -2.45 -5.22 -16.05
N GLY A 87 -3.15 -6.29 -16.45
CA GLY A 87 -2.54 -7.62 -16.64
C GLY A 87 -2.13 -8.33 -15.34
N GLN A 88 -2.46 -7.78 -14.18
CA GLN A 88 -2.15 -8.40 -12.88
C GLN A 88 -3.03 -9.64 -12.66
N THR A 89 -2.40 -10.80 -12.47
CA THR A 89 -3.07 -12.10 -12.27
C THR A 89 -2.93 -12.65 -10.86
N HIS A 90 -2.02 -12.07 -10.05
CA HIS A 90 -1.70 -12.53 -8.71
C HIS A 90 -2.44 -11.72 -7.65
N THR A 91 -2.76 -12.38 -6.54
CA THR A 91 -3.09 -11.67 -5.30
C THR A 91 -1.81 -11.18 -4.64
N ILE A 92 -1.92 -10.08 -3.91
CA ILE A 92 -0.78 -9.42 -3.26
C ILE A 92 -1.09 -9.32 -1.77
N ASP A 93 -0.28 -9.92 -0.92
CA ASP A 93 -0.44 -9.83 0.52
C ASP A 93 0.30 -8.62 1.05
N TYR A 94 -0.33 -7.88 1.97
CA TYR A 94 0.23 -6.72 2.64
C TYR A 94 0.26 -6.96 4.13
N GLU A 95 1.36 -6.58 4.77
CA GLU A 95 1.54 -6.53 6.21
C GLU A 95 2.10 -5.16 6.61
N GLY A 96 1.55 -4.51 7.62
CA GLY A 96 2.04 -3.19 8.03
C GLY A 96 1.74 -2.84 9.48
N ALA A 97 2.61 -2.01 10.05
CA ALA A 97 2.44 -1.43 11.38
C ALA A 97 1.61 -0.15 11.28
N ILE A 98 0.64 -0.02 12.19
CA ILE A 98 -0.24 1.14 12.34
C ILE A 98 0.39 2.07 13.38
N SER A 99 0.48 3.37 13.10
CA SER A 99 0.94 4.35 14.09
C SER A 99 0.01 4.41 15.29
N GLU A 100 0.52 4.83 16.45
CA GLU A 100 -0.25 4.94 17.70
C GLU A 100 -1.52 5.79 17.55
N ASP A 101 -1.49 6.79 16.67
CA ASP A 101 -2.62 7.69 16.38
C ASP A 101 -3.55 7.18 15.25
N GLY A 102 -3.28 6.01 14.67
CA GLY A 102 -4.08 5.42 13.60
C GLY A 102 -4.07 6.22 12.28
N SER A 103 -3.08 7.09 12.07
CA SER A 103 -3.05 8.01 10.93
C SER A 103 -2.08 7.61 9.81
N SER A 104 -1.16 6.67 10.06
CA SER A 104 -0.20 6.14 9.10
C SER A 104 -0.02 4.64 9.24
N ILE A 105 0.29 3.99 8.12
CA ILE A 105 0.60 2.56 8.04
C ILE A 105 1.82 2.39 7.15
N GLU A 106 2.82 1.65 7.63
CA GLU A 106 4.05 1.34 6.89
C GLU A 106 4.34 -0.16 6.97
N GLY A 107 4.86 -0.74 5.89
CA GLY A 107 5.12 -2.17 5.86
C GLY A 107 5.55 -2.71 4.52
N ARG A 108 5.17 -3.95 4.24
CA ARG A 108 5.57 -4.69 3.05
C ARG A 108 4.39 -5.26 2.28
N TRP A 109 4.61 -5.43 0.99
CA TRP A 109 3.75 -6.20 0.11
C TRP A 109 4.53 -7.39 -0.46
N VAL A 110 3.83 -8.50 -0.71
CA VAL A 110 4.42 -9.77 -1.16
C VAL A 110 3.52 -10.41 -2.22
N ILE A 111 4.12 -10.77 -3.34
CA ILE A 111 3.61 -11.74 -4.31
C ILE A 111 4.46 -13.00 -4.13
N HIS A 112 3.87 -14.04 -3.52
CA HIS A 112 4.61 -15.26 -3.16
C HIS A 112 5.29 -15.90 -4.38
N GLY A 113 6.59 -16.17 -4.27
CA GLY A 113 7.40 -16.74 -5.35
C GLY A 113 7.76 -15.78 -6.49
N ALA A 114 7.39 -14.50 -6.37
CA ALA A 114 7.72 -13.46 -7.34
C ALA A 114 8.36 -12.27 -6.63
N TRP A 115 7.64 -11.16 -6.48
CA TRP A 115 8.20 -9.90 -5.99
C TRP A 115 7.71 -9.56 -4.59
N SER A 116 8.48 -8.76 -3.87
CA SER A 116 8.04 -8.11 -2.64
C SER A 116 8.63 -6.71 -2.56
N GLY A 117 8.02 -5.83 -1.80
CA GLY A 117 8.53 -4.48 -1.62
C GLY A 117 7.95 -3.81 -0.38
N THR A 118 8.17 -2.51 -0.26
CA THR A 118 7.64 -1.72 0.85
C THR A 118 6.45 -0.88 0.41
N PHE A 119 5.64 -0.47 1.38
CA PHE A 119 4.61 0.54 1.17
C PHE A 119 4.48 1.43 2.39
N ARG A 120 3.89 2.60 2.16
CA ARG A 120 3.40 3.49 3.20
C ARG A 120 2.11 4.15 2.76
N MET A 121 1.19 4.39 3.69
CA MET A 121 -0.03 5.14 3.45
C MET A 121 -0.43 5.97 4.66
N SER A 122 -1.13 7.07 4.43
CA SER A 122 -1.61 7.95 5.49
C SER A 122 -2.97 8.56 5.18
N ARG A 123 -3.64 9.03 6.23
CA ARG A 123 -4.92 9.77 6.14
C ARG A 123 -4.77 11.20 5.62
N ARG A 124 -3.54 11.74 5.60
CA ARG A 124 -3.25 13.11 5.12
C ARG A 124 -2.81 13.08 3.65
N ASP A 125 -3.23 14.08 2.87
CA ASP A 125 -2.91 14.13 1.43
C ASP A 125 -1.39 14.17 1.17
N VAL A 126 -0.98 13.53 0.05
CA VAL A 126 0.39 13.16 -0.36
C VAL A 126 1.38 14.33 -0.52
N ALA A 127 0.94 15.59 -0.40
CA ALA A 127 1.83 16.75 -0.53
C ALA A 127 3.04 16.72 0.43
N ALA A 128 2.95 15.99 1.55
CA ALA A 128 4.04 15.82 2.50
C ALA A 128 4.95 14.60 2.23
N THR A 129 4.54 13.63 1.41
CA THR A 129 5.19 12.30 1.33
C THR A 129 6.32 12.24 0.28
N LEU A 130 6.30 13.11 -0.72
CA LEU A 130 7.37 13.22 -1.73
C LEU A 130 8.66 13.92 -1.23
N LYS A 131 8.69 14.44 0.00
CA LYS A 131 9.81 15.24 0.51
C LYS A 131 10.82 14.50 1.39
N THR A 132 10.58 13.25 1.79
CA THR A 132 11.37 12.63 2.87
C THR A 132 12.53 11.73 2.42
N GLU A 133 12.81 11.59 1.12
CA GLU A 133 13.97 10.76 0.64
C GLU A 133 15.00 11.53 -0.21
N GLN A 134 14.98 12.86 -0.19
CA GLN A 134 16.03 13.68 -0.83
C GLN A 134 16.99 14.33 0.18
N THR A 135 16.97 13.92 1.45
CA THR A 135 17.84 14.50 2.49
C THR A 135 18.50 13.43 3.35
N THR A 136 19.30 12.55 2.74
CA THR A 136 20.45 11.95 3.45
C THR A 136 21.53 11.63 2.42
N THR A 137 22.21 12.67 1.96
CA THR A 137 23.62 12.58 1.59
C THR A 137 24.25 13.87 2.08
N ALA A 138 24.83 13.79 3.27
CA ALA A 138 25.79 14.76 3.78
C ALA A 138 27.19 14.25 3.42
#